data_AF-A0A7K1E531-F1
#
_entry.id   AF-A0A7K1E531-F1
#
_cell.length_a   1.000
_cell.length_b   1.000
_cell.length_c   1.000
_cell.angle_alpha   90.00
_cell.angle_beta   90.00
_cell.angle_gamma   90.00
#
_symmetry.space_group_name_H-M   'P 1'
#
loop_
_entity.id
_entity.type
_entity.pdbx_description
1 polymer ?
#
loop_
_entity_poly.entity_id
_entity_poly.type
_entity_poly.pdbx_seq_one_letter_code
_entity_poly.pdbx_strand_id
1 'polypeptide(L)'
;RFTVADVPGLIPGASEGKGLGLEFLRHVERCKILVHVLDCGTLETDRDPLRDFDVIEAELAKYQAEIPLAERPRIIALNKIDLPDGRAMADMVKATLEKRGYKVFSLSAATREGIQELLNAMAESISMLRREEVTAERTRIVLTPPAIDDAGFEVSANKDGSFTVTGKKIERWVAQTDFSNKEAIGYLADRLARAGVEKQLFKLGAREGSEVRIGSGDDAVVFDWEPTIEAGAELLAGPRGEDLRIPWERDR
;
A
#
# COMPACT_ATOMS: atom_id res chain seq x y z
N ARG A 1 -12.29 6.37 -24.25
CA ARG A 1 -13.21 7.51 -23.99
C ARG A 1 -12.67 8.36 -22.84
N PHE A 2 -12.65 9.67 -23.02
CA PHE A 2 -12.37 10.66 -21.98
C PHE A 2 -13.49 11.71 -21.99
N THR A 3 -13.57 12.48 -20.91
CA THR A 3 -14.54 13.57 -20.75
C THR A 3 -13.76 14.87 -20.66
N VAL A 4 -14.27 15.91 -21.29
CA VAL A 4 -13.73 17.27 -21.21
C VAL A 4 -14.72 18.11 -20.41
N ALA A 5 -14.21 18.89 -19.47
CA ALA A 5 -14.98 19.91 -18.77
C ALA A 5 -14.41 21.26 -19.18
N ASP A 6 -15.28 22.17 -19.59
CA ASP A 6 -14.89 23.54 -19.85
C ASP A 6 -14.95 24.34 -18.55
N VAL A 7 -13.91 25.14 -18.30
CA VAL A 7 -13.80 25.97 -17.11
C VAL A 7 -13.68 27.41 -17.59
N PRO A 8 -14.68 28.27 -17.32
CA PRO A 8 -14.63 29.66 -17.73
C PRO A 8 -13.39 30.33 -17.14
N GLY A 9 -12.77 31.20 -17.94
CA GLY A 9 -11.43 31.74 -17.69
C GLY A 9 -11.20 32.23 -16.26
N LEU A 10 -10.06 31.86 -15.70
CA LEU A 10 -9.63 32.34 -14.39
C LEU A 10 -9.28 33.82 -14.49
N ILE A 11 -10.01 34.65 -13.75
CA ILE A 11 -9.65 36.06 -13.54
C ILE A 11 -8.66 36.17 -12.37
N PRO A 12 -7.79 37.20 -12.35
CA PRO A 12 -6.90 37.44 -11.22
C PRO A 12 -7.67 37.50 -9.89
N GLY A 13 -7.21 36.74 -8.88
CA GLY A 13 -7.84 36.66 -7.57
C GLY A 13 -8.89 35.54 -7.42
N ALA A 14 -9.04 34.68 -8.43
CA ALA A 14 -9.90 33.49 -8.35
C ALA A 14 -9.47 32.53 -7.21
N SER A 15 -8.17 32.45 -6.94
CA SER A 15 -7.58 31.64 -5.86
C SER A 15 -7.84 32.19 -4.44
N GLU A 16 -8.11 33.49 -4.31
CA GLU A 16 -8.38 34.19 -3.04
C GLU A 16 -9.88 34.22 -2.69
N GLY A 17 -10.73 33.53 -3.45
CA GLY A 17 -12.18 33.48 -3.22
C GLY A 17 -12.96 34.69 -3.74
N LYS A 18 -12.38 35.52 -4.62
CA LYS A 18 -13.13 36.56 -5.33
C LYS A 18 -13.99 35.92 -6.42
N GLY A 19 -15.30 35.92 -6.21
CA GLY A 19 -16.29 35.40 -7.17
C GLY A 19 -16.37 33.87 -7.21
N LEU A 20 -16.80 33.31 -8.35
CA LEU A 20 -16.98 31.87 -8.57
C LEU A 20 -15.66 31.07 -8.67
N GLY A 21 -14.50 31.73 -8.54
CA GLY A 21 -13.17 31.17 -8.80
C GLY A 21 -12.82 29.92 -7.99
N LEU A 22 -13.17 29.88 -6.70
CA LEU A 22 -12.90 28.72 -5.84
C LEU A 22 -13.72 27.50 -6.24
N GLU A 23 -14.99 27.68 -6.63
CA GLU A 23 -15.82 26.59 -7.12
C GLU A 23 -15.27 26.02 -8.43
N PHE A 24 -14.74 26.86 -9.31
CA PHE A 24 -14.09 26.42 -10.55
C PHE A 24 -12.80 25.64 -10.30
N LEU A 25 -11.93 26.13 -9.40
CA LEU A 25 -10.68 25.45 -9.06
C LEU A 25 -10.93 24.04 -8.48
N ARG A 26 -12.01 23.85 -7.71
CA ARG A 26 -12.45 22.51 -7.25
C ARG A 26 -12.84 21.56 -8.40
N HIS A 27 -13.36 22.09 -9.51
CA HIS A 27 -13.65 21.28 -10.70
C HIS A 27 -12.35 20.89 -11.41
N VAL A 28 -11.42 21.84 -11.54
CA VAL A 28 -10.08 21.63 -12.13
C VAL A 28 -9.30 20.56 -11.34
N GLU A 29 -9.45 20.50 -10.02
CA GLU A 29 -8.83 19.50 -9.16
C GLU A 29 -9.25 18.05 -9.49
N ARG A 30 -10.42 17.85 -10.10
CA ARG A 30 -10.88 16.52 -10.55
C ARG A 30 -10.33 16.12 -11.92
N CYS A 31 -9.66 17.03 -12.64
CA CYS A 31 -9.19 16.81 -14.01
C CYS A 31 -7.74 16.33 -14.04
N LYS A 32 -7.46 15.17 -14.66
CA LYS A 32 -6.10 14.60 -14.70
C LYS A 32 -5.10 15.39 -15.55
N ILE A 33 -5.59 16.15 -16.53
CA ILE A 33 -4.79 16.94 -17.48
C ILE A 33 -5.45 18.30 -17.61
N LEU A 34 -4.64 19.35 -17.70
CA LEU A 34 -5.10 20.70 -17.99
C LEU A 34 -4.73 21.11 -19.41
N VAL A 35 -5.70 21.70 -20.11
CA VAL A 35 -5.51 22.26 -21.44
C VAL A 35 -5.68 23.76 -21.36
N HIS A 36 -4.62 24.51 -21.65
CA HIS A 36 -4.67 25.96 -21.72
C HIS A 36 -5.06 26.36 -23.14
N VAL A 37 -6.20 27.01 -23.29
CA VAL A 37 -6.64 27.57 -24.57
C VAL A 37 -6.27 29.05 -24.58
N LEU A 38 -5.29 29.39 -25.42
CA LEU A 38 -4.79 30.76 -25.56
C LEU A 38 -5.30 31.37 -26.86
N ASP A 39 -5.72 32.62 -26.82
CA ASP A 39 -6.25 33.33 -27.98
C ASP A 39 -5.13 34.02 -28.76
N CYS A 40 -4.86 33.59 -29.99
CA CYS A 40 -3.84 34.20 -30.85
C CYS A 40 -4.41 35.20 -31.85
N GLY A 41 -5.74 35.32 -31.98
CA GLY A 41 -6.36 36.10 -33.04
C GLY A 41 -6.79 37.52 -32.65
N THR A 42 -6.53 37.92 -31.41
CA THR A 42 -6.91 39.25 -30.91
C THR A 42 -5.82 40.27 -31.25
N LEU A 43 -6.19 41.31 -32.03
CA LEU A 43 -5.33 42.45 -32.41
C LEU A 43 -5.29 43.57 -31.35
N GLU A 44 -5.82 43.34 -30.14
CA GLU A 44 -5.71 44.30 -29.05
C GLU A 44 -4.23 44.42 -28.65
N THR A 45 -3.67 45.62 -28.77
CA THR A 45 -2.25 45.95 -28.52
C THR A 45 -1.74 45.50 -27.14
N ASP A 46 -2.64 45.22 -26.20
CA ASP A 46 -2.35 44.90 -24.80
C ASP A 46 -2.54 43.42 -24.45
N ARG A 47 -2.97 42.55 -25.38
CA ARG A 47 -3.09 41.10 -25.12
C ARG A 47 -1.89 40.33 -25.65
N ASP A 48 -1.18 39.69 -24.72
CA ASP A 48 -0.05 38.80 -25.00
C ASP A 48 -0.40 37.38 -24.51
N PRO A 49 -0.53 36.39 -25.41
CA PRO A 49 -0.86 35.01 -25.05
C PRO A 49 0.12 34.39 -24.05
N LEU A 50 1.40 34.78 -24.06
CA LEU A 50 2.39 34.31 -23.10
C LEU A 50 2.11 34.88 -21.71
N ARG A 51 1.77 36.16 -21.64
CA ARG A 51 1.41 36.82 -20.38
C ARG A 51 0.13 36.23 -19.80
N ASP A 52 -0.88 35.98 -20.64
CA ASP A 52 -2.13 35.34 -20.22
C ASP A 52 -1.87 33.95 -19.65
N PHE A 53 -1.00 33.16 -20.30
CA PHE A 53 -0.56 31.87 -19.79
C PHE A 53 0.13 31.99 -18.42
N ASP A 54 1.09 32.91 -18.29
CA ASP A 54 1.84 33.11 -17.05
C ASP A 54 0.92 33.56 -15.89
N VAL A 55 -0.10 34.38 -16.17
CA VAL A 55 -1.12 34.79 -15.18
C VAL A 55 -1.95 33.59 -14.73
N ILE A 56 -2.41 32.75 -15.66
CA ILE A 56 -3.21 31.56 -15.32
C ILE A 56 -2.37 30.58 -14.49
N GLU A 57 -1.12 30.32 -14.87
CA GLU A 57 -0.24 29.42 -14.13
C GLU A 57 0.08 29.97 -12.73
N ALA A 58 0.28 31.28 -12.59
CA ALA A 58 0.47 31.90 -11.28
C ALA A 58 -0.77 31.75 -10.38
N GLU A 59 -1.98 31.89 -10.92
CA GLU A 59 -3.21 31.65 -10.15
C GLU A 59 -3.40 30.17 -9.78
N LEU A 60 -3.08 29.24 -10.69
CA LEU A 60 -3.12 27.81 -10.41
C LEU A 60 -2.09 27.40 -9.34
N ALA A 61 -0.91 28.05 -9.31
CA ALA A 61 0.14 27.81 -8.32
C ALA A 61 -0.21 28.32 -6.92
N LYS A 62 -1.00 29.40 -6.82
CA LYS A 62 -1.49 29.93 -5.53
C LYS A 62 -2.53 29.02 -4.87
N TYR A 63 -3.23 28.21 -5.66
CA TYR A 63 -4.27 27.33 -5.15
C TYR A 63 -3.67 26.09 -4.45
N GLN A 64 -3.94 25.99 -3.15
CA GLN A 64 -3.53 24.84 -2.32
C GLN A 64 -4.55 23.69 -2.47
N ALA A 65 -4.36 22.90 -3.51
CA ALA A 65 -5.09 21.64 -3.74
C ALA A 65 -4.50 20.48 -2.92
N GLU A 66 -5.27 19.40 -2.72
CA GLU A 66 -4.78 18.16 -2.11
C GLU A 66 -3.65 17.53 -2.94
N ILE A 67 -3.76 17.63 -4.28
CA ILE A 67 -2.70 17.32 -5.24
C ILE A 67 -2.36 18.62 -5.98
N PRO A 68 -1.11 19.10 -5.92
CA PRO A 68 -0.71 20.35 -6.57
C PRO A 68 -1.15 20.42 -8.03
N LEU A 69 -1.95 21.42 -8.39
CA LEU A 69 -2.40 21.59 -9.78
C LEU A 69 -1.21 21.86 -10.71
N ALA A 70 -0.12 22.43 -10.19
CA ALA A 70 1.11 22.70 -10.92
C ALA A 70 1.80 21.42 -11.44
N GLU A 71 1.64 20.28 -10.77
CA GLU A 71 2.28 19.01 -11.16
C GLU A 71 1.53 18.28 -12.28
N ARG A 72 0.33 18.75 -12.65
CA ARG A 72 -0.49 18.07 -13.66
C ARG A 72 0.02 18.33 -15.08
N PRO A 73 0.01 17.32 -15.96
CA PRO A 73 0.41 17.50 -17.35
C PRO A 73 -0.36 18.66 -18.02
N ARG A 74 0.40 19.49 -18.74
CA ARG A 74 -0.10 20.66 -19.48
C ARG A 74 -0.07 20.40 -20.98
N ILE A 75 -1.17 20.74 -21.63
CA ILE A 75 -1.24 20.86 -23.09
C ILE A 75 -1.67 22.28 -23.41
N ILE A 76 -1.02 22.91 -24.38
CA ILE A 76 -1.34 24.28 -24.79
C ILE A 76 -1.97 24.25 -26.18
N ALA A 77 -3.13 24.89 -26.29
CA ALA A 77 -3.90 25.06 -27.49
C ALA A 77 -3.90 26.55 -27.89
N LEU A 78 -3.12 26.89 -28.90
CA LEU A 78 -3.08 28.22 -29.51
C LEU A 78 -4.24 28.33 -30.50
N ASN A 79 -5.34 28.97 -30.09
CA ASN A 79 -6.59 29.05 -30.84
C ASN A 79 -6.66 30.31 -31.73
N LYS A 80 -7.58 30.30 -32.68
CA LYS A 80 -7.91 31.38 -33.64
C LYS A 80 -6.84 31.68 -34.70
N ILE A 81 -6.13 30.66 -35.17
CA ILE A 81 -5.16 30.79 -36.28
C ILE A 81 -5.80 31.12 -37.64
N ASP A 82 -7.13 31.09 -37.72
CA ASP A 82 -7.92 31.50 -38.89
C ASP A 82 -8.00 33.02 -39.06
N LEU A 83 -7.74 33.79 -38.00
CA LEU A 83 -7.77 35.24 -38.05
C LEU A 83 -6.47 35.83 -38.64
N PRO A 84 -6.53 37.03 -39.24
CA PRO A 84 -5.33 37.76 -39.67
C PRO A 84 -4.33 37.86 -38.52
N ASP A 85 -3.04 37.65 -38.84
CA ASP A 85 -1.91 37.62 -37.89
C ASP A 85 -1.95 36.52 -36.82
N GLY A 86 -3.08 35.81 -36.64
CA GLY A 86 -3.23 34.78 -35.62
C GLY A 86 -2.28 33.61 -35.79
N ARG A 87 -2.02 33.19 -37.03
CA ARG A 87 -1.01 32.16 -37.32
C ARG A 87 0.40 32.62 -37.00
N ALA A 88 0.76 33.84 -37.40
CA ALA A 88 2.09 34.39 -37.13
C ALA A 88 2.35 34.55 -35.62
N MET A 89 1.33 35.00 -34.87
CA MET A 89 1.37 35.05 -33.41
C MET A 89 1.52 33.65 -32.80
N ALA A 90 0.72 32.69 -33.26
CA ALA A 90 0.81 31.31 -32.77
C ALA A 90 2.21 30.72 -33.01
N ASP A 91 2.80 30.91 -34.19
CA ASP A 91 4.14 30.41 -34.52
C ASP A 91 5.23 31.05 -33.64
N MET A 92 5.12 32.36 -33.36
CA MET A 92 6.03 33.08 -32.48
C MET A 92 5.98 32.56 -31.04
N VAL A 93 4.77 32.42 -30.50
CA VAL A 93 4.52 32.00 -29.12
C VAL A 93 4.84 30.51 -28.93
N LYS A 94 4.52 29.69 -29.93
CA LYS A 94 4.75 28.23 -29.91
C LYS A 94 6.19 27.87 -29.60
N ALA A 95 7.15 28.48 -30.28
CA ALA A 95 8.57 28.20 -30.05
C ALA A 95 9.01 28.49 -28.61
N THR A 96 8.44 29.52 -27.99
CA THR A 96 8.74 29.89 -26.60
C THR A 96 8.16 28.88 -25.62
N LEU A 97 6.92 28.44 -25.84
CA LEU A 97 6.24 27.48 -24.98
C LEU A 97 6.81 26.05 -25.12
N GLU A 98 7.21 25.64 -26.32
CA GLU A 98 7.88 24.36 -26.55
C GLU A 98 9.25 24.33 -25.87
N LYS A 99 10.00 25.43 -25.87
CA LYS A 99 11.26 25.56 -25.10
C LYS A 99 11.06 25.44 -23.60
N ARG A 100 9.88 25.81 -23.09
CA ARG A 100 9.48 25.61 -21.68
C ARG A 100 9.04 24.15 -21.41
N GLY A 101 9.05 23.27 -22.41
CA GLY A 101 8.75 21.84 -22.27
C GLY A 101 7.28 21.48 -22.46
N TYR A 102 6.43 22.40 -22.92
CA TYR A 102 5.02 22.14 -23.12
C TYR A 102 4.71 21.53 -24.49
N LYS A 103 3.68 20.68 -24.56
CA LYS A 103 3.10 20.23 -25.84
C LYS A 103 2.17 21.32 -26.37
N VAL A 104 2.49 21.89 -27.52
CA VAL A 104 1.77 23.05 -28.07
C VAL A 104 1.13 22.71 -29.41
N PHE A 105 -0.15 23.03 -29.55
CA PHE A 105 -0.94 22.80 -30.77
C PHE A 105 -1.55 24.10 -31.24
N SER A 106 -1.31 24.45 -32.50
CA SER A 106 -1.96 25.57 -33.17
C SER A 106 -3.25 25.08 -33.81
N LEU A 107 -4.38 25.72 -33.51
CA LEU A 107 -5.69 25.27 -33.97
C LEU A 107 -6.66 26.43 -34.22
N SER A 108 -7.74 26.13 -34.93
CA SER A 108 -8.88 27.02 -35.10
C SER A 108 -10.16 26.27 -34.76
N ALA A 109 -10.83 26.69 -33.69
CA ALA A 109 -12.13 26.16 -33.32
C ALA A 109 -13.20 26.43 -34.41
N ALA A 110 -13.05 27.54 -35.15
CA ALA A 110 -14.00 27.95 -36.19
C ALA A 110 -13.89 27.08 -37.46
N THR A 111 -12.67 26.83 -37.93
CA THR A 111 -12.42 26.04 -39.16
C THR A 111 -12.22 24.55 -38.88
N ARG A 112 -12.06 24.18 -37.61
CA ARG A 112 -11.71 22.84 -37.11
C ARG A 112 -10.29 22.39 -37.43
N GLU A 113 -9.44 23.28 -37.95
CA GLU A 113 -8.01 23.02 -38.15
C GLU A 113 -7.32 22.70 -36.81
N GLY A 114 -6.48 21.67 -36.76
CA GLY A 114 -5.65 21.34 -35.59
C GLY A 114 -6.39 20.66 -34.42
N ILE A 115 -7.72 20.52 -34.50
CA ILE A 115 -8.52 19.91 -33.41
C ILE A 115 -8.21 18.42 -33.27
N GLN A 116 -8.05 17.70 -34.39
CA GLN A 116 -7.85 16.24 -34.34
C GLN A 116 -6.51 15.89 -33.70
N GLU A 117 -5.47 16.67 -33.99
CA GLU A 117 -4.14 16.57 -33.42
C GLU A 117 -4.19 16.79 -31.91
N LEU A 118 -4.91 17.82 -31.46
CA LEU A 118 -5.13 18.08 -30.03
C LEU A 118 -5.86 16.91 -29.35
N LEU A 119 -6.95 16.42 -29.95
CA LEU A 119 -7.72 15.28 -29.41
C LEU A 119 -6.87 14.03 -29.27
N ASN A 120 -6.03 13.73 -30.27
CA ASN A 120 -5.12 12.59 -30.26
C ASN A 120 -4.08 12.73 -29.13
N ALA A 121 -3.47 13.91 -28.98
CA ALA A 121 -2.49 14.17 -27.94
C ALA A 121 -3.08 14.09 -26.52
N MET A 122 -4.32 14.56 -26.34
CA MET A 122 -5.06 14.38 -25.08
C MET A 122 -5.34 12.90 -24.81
N ALA A 123 -5.82 12.16 -25.81
CA ALA A 123 -6.13 10.74 -25.67
C ALA A 123 -4.88 9.92 -25.30
N GLU A 124 -3.74 10.21 -25.92
CA GLU A 124 -2.46 9.58 -25.62
C GLU A 124 -2.01 9.86 -24.19
N SER A 125 -2.03 11.14 -23.78
CA SER A 125 -1.60 11.56 -22.44
C SER A 125 -2.49 10.95 -21.35
N ILE A 126 -3.80 10.87 -21.56
CA ILE A 126 -4.73 10.19 -20.64
C ILE A 126 -4.44 8.69 -20.57
N SER A 127 -4.10 8.06 -21.70
CA SER A 127 -3.80 6.63 -21.76
C SER A 127 -2.47 6.30 -21.08
N MET A 128 -1.49 7.20 -21.10
CA MET A 128 -0.25 7.05 -20.34
C MET A 128 -0.53 7.12 -18.83
N LEU A 129 -1.22 8.17 -18.35
CA LEU A 129 -1.56 8.34 -16.94
C LEU A 129 -2.36 7.14 -16.39
N ARG A 130 -3.33 6.64 -17.16
CA ARG A 130 -4.11 5.45 -16.76
C ARG A 130 -3.25 4.19 -16.64
N ARG A 131 -2.22 4.04 -17.47
CA ARG A 131 -1.31 2.89 -17.38
C ARG A 131 -0.40 2.99 -16.15
N GLU A 132 0.08 4.19 -15.83
CA GLU A 132 0.90 4.43 -14.64
C GLU A 132 0.11 4.16 -13.36
N GLU A 133 -1.15 4.62 -13.28
CA GLU A 133 -2.04 4.32 -12.15
C GLU A 133 -2.27 2.82 -11.96
N VAL A 134 -2.53 2.08 -13.04
CA VAL A 134 -2.73 0.61 -12.96
C VAL A 134 -1.47 -0.11 -12.50
N THR A 135 -0.28 0.35 -12.93
CA THR A 135 0.98 -0.21 -12.46
C THR A 135 1.21 0.10 -10.97
N ALA A 136 0.94 1.33 -10.54
CA ALA A 136 1.07 1.74 -9.13
C ALA A 136 0.11 0.97 -8.20
N GLU A 137 -1.13 0.72 -8.64
CA GLU A 137 -2.10 -0.10 -7.90
C GLU A 137 -1.69 -1.58 -7.80
N ARG A 138 -0.99 -2.14 -8.80
CA ARG A 138 -0.48 -3.53 -8.73
C ARG A 138 0.67 -3.69 -7.74
N THR A 139 1.42 -2.62 -7.47
CA THR A 139 2.44 -2.58 -6.42
C THR A 139 1.87 -2.35 -5.02
N ARG A 140 0.53 -2.33 -4.85
CA ARG A 140 -0.06 -2.34 -3.52
C ARG A 140 0.46 -3.58 -2.80
N ILE A 141 1.33 -3.31 -1.83
CA ILE A 141 2.02 -4.29 -1.01
C ILE A 141 0.98 -5.31 -0.60
N VAL A 142 1.08 -6.52 -1.12
CA VAL A 142 0.40 -7.64 -0.51
C VAL A 142 1.03 -7.71 0.86
N LEU A 143 0.35 -7.15 1.86
CA LEU A 143 0.57 -7.51 3.25
C LEU A 143 0.08 -8.95 3.33
N THR A 144 0.83 -9.88 2.73
CA THR A 144 0.77 -11.27 3.14
C THR A 144 1.21 -11.16 4.59
N PRO A 145 0.34 -11.43 5.57
CA PRO A 145 0.83 -11.68 6.90
C PRO A 145 1.96 -12.70 6.71
N PRO A 146 3.17 -12.49 7.25
CA PRO A 146 4.15 -13.57 7.24
C PRO A 146 3.40 -14.81 7.68
N ALA A 147 3.54 -15.93 6.96
CA ALA A 147 2.93 -17.18 7.39
C ALA A 147 3.47 -17.42 8.80
N ILE A 148 2.66 -17.06 9.79
CA ILE A 148 2.92 -17.37 11.17
C ILE A 148 2.65 -18.86 11.17
N ASP A 149 3.72 -19.66 11.19
CA ASP A 149 3.60 -21.03 11.67
C ASP A 149 2.94 -20.91 13.05
N ASP A 150 1.67 -21.29 13.08
CA ASP A 150 0.64 -20.88 14.04
C ASP A 150 0.79 -21.54 15.43
N ALA A 151 2.03 -21.81 15.83
CA ALA A 151 2.35 -22.26 17.17
C ALA A 151 2.72 -21.06 18.07
N GLY A 152 3.49 -20.09 17.58
CA GLY A 152 3.92 -18.94 18.40
C GLY A 152 4.75 -19.33 19.64
N PHE A 153 5.35 -20.53 19.63
CA PHE A 153 6.27 -21.02 20.64
C PHE A 153 7.39 -21.88 20.04
N GLU A 154 8.50 -21.97 20.76
CA GLU A 154 9.68 -22.78 20.46
C GLU A 154 10.06 -23.59 21.70
N VAL A 155 10.43 -24.86 21.53
CA VAL A 155 10.87 -25.76 22.60
C VAL A 155 12.33 -26.15 22.35
N SER A 156 13.19 -25.91 23.34
CA SER A 156 14.62 -26.22 23.30
C SER A 156 15.02 -27.14 24.45
N ALA A 157 15.90 -28.10 24.19
CA ALA A 157 16.45 -28.99 25.22
C ALA A 157 17.77 -28.40 25.75
N ASN A 158 17.87 -28.20 27.07
CA ASN A 158 19.07 -27.70 27.71
C ASN A 158 20.07 -28.84 27.98
N LYS A 159 21.34 -28.48 28.12
CA LYS A 159 22.42 -29.44 28.42
C LYS A 159 22.27 -30.14 29.78
N ASP A 160 21.46 -29.57 30.67
CA ASP A 160 21.23 -30.06 32.03
C ASP A 160 20.09 -31.09 32.13
N GLY A 161 19.45 -31.43 31.00
CA GLY A 161 18.31 -32.37 30.96
C GLY A 161 16.94 -31.73 31.18
N SER A 162 16.88 -30.41 31.34
CA SER A 162 15.63 -29.63 31.39
C SER A 162 15.23 -29.12 30.00
N PHE A 163 13.94 -28.80 29.82
CA PHE A 163 13.40 -28.26 28.57
C PHE A 163 12.92 -26.83 28.76
N THR A 164 13.24 -25.94 27.82
CA THR A 164 12.80 -24.55 27.84
C THR A 164 11.81 -24.27 26.71
N VAL A 165 10.63 -23.79 27.07
CA VAL A 165 9.57 -23.36 26.15
C VAL A 165 9.49 -21.84 26.14
N THR A 166 9.74 -21.22 24.99
CA THR A 166 9.64 -19.77 24.80
C THR A 166 8.50 -19.42 23.87
N GLY A 167 7.68 -18.43 24.21
CA GLY A 167 6.57 -18.03 23.36
C GLY A 167 5.65 -17.02 24.03
N LYS A 168 5.45 -15.85 23.41
CA LYS A 168 4.66 -14.73 23.98
C LYS A 168 3.25 -15.12 24.43
N LYS A 169 2.63 -16.08 23.74
CA LYS A 169 1.27 -16.56 24.04
C LYS A 169 1.26 -17.49 25.25
N ILE A 170 2.25 -18.37 25.35
CA ILE A 170 2.40 -19.36 26.43
C ILE A 170 2.85 -18.66 27.71
N GLU A 171 3.86 -17.81 27.63
CA GLU A 171 4.35 -17.01 28.77
C GLU A 171 3.22 -16.19 29.41
N ARG A 172 2.34 -15.61 28.58
CA ARG A 172 1.16 -14.89 29.07
C ARG A 172 0.18 -15.80 29.81
N TRP A 173 -0.04 -17.03 29.35
CA TRP A 173 -0.95 -17.96 30.02
C TRP A 173 -0.42 -18.39 31.37
N VAL A 174 0.88 -18.71 31.43
CA VAL A 174 1.58 -19.04 32.67
C VAL A 174 1.51 -17.87 33.65
N ALA A 175 1.85 -16.65 33.21
CA ALA A 175 1.79 -15.46 34.07
C ALA A 175 0.38 -15.09 34.56
N GLN A 176 -0.67 -15.50 33.83
CA GLN A 176 -2.07 -15.25 34.19
C GLN A 176 -2.69 -16.38 35.03
N THR A 177 -2.00 -17.50 35.19
CA THR A 177 -2.53 -18.66 35.91
C THR A 177 -2.22 -18.55 37.39
N ASP A 178 -3.23 -18.77 38.22
CA ASP A 178 -3.04 -18.89 39.67
C ASP A 178 -2.65 -20.33 40.04
N PHE A 179 -1.37 -20.54 40.35
CA PHE A 179 -0.80 -21.83 40.71
C PHE A 179 -1.22 -22.35 42.09
N SER A 180 -1.96 -21.56 42.89
CA SER A 180 -2.53 -22.05 44.14
C SER A 180 -3.81 -22.88 43.92
N ASN A 181 -4.41 -22.77 42.73
CA ASN A 181 -5.66 -23.44 42.38
C ASN A 181 -5.41 -24.63 41.44
N LYS A 182 -5.74 -25.85 41.92
CA LYS A 182 -5.61 -27.10 41.14
C LYS A 182 -6.41 -27.10 39.84
N GLU A 183 -7.58 -26.46 39.79
CA GLU A 183 -8.39 -26.37 38.56
C GLU A 183 -7.73 -25.46 37.52
N ALA A 184 -7.08 -24.38 37.96
CA ALA A 184 -6.38 -23.45 37.07
C ALA A 184 -5.12 -24.10 36.47
N ILE A 185 -4.42 -24.93 37.24
CA ILE A 185 -3.29 -25.74 36.76
C ILE A 185 -3.77 -26.74 35.70
N GLY A 186 -4.86 -27.46 35.95
CA GLY A 186 -5.44 -28.39 34.98
C GLY A 186 -5.87 -27.70 33.68
N TYR A 187 -6.52 -26.53 33.79
CA TYR A 187 -6.90 -25.73 32.62
C TYR A 187 -5.68 -25.25 31.81
N LEU A 188 -4.60 -24.85 32.48
CA LEU A 188 -3.35 -24.50 31.81
C LEU A 188 -2.75 -25.71 31.08
N ALA A 189 -2.70 -26.88 31.73
CA ALA A 189 -2.19 -28.13 31.13
C ALA A 189 -2.96 -28.49 29.85
N ASP A 190 -4.30 -28.51 29.89
CA ASP A 190 -5.14 -28.75 28.71
C ASP A 190 -4.87 -27.73 27.59
N ARG A 191 -4.60 -26.48 27.95
CA ARG A 191 -4.32 -25.40 27.00
C ARG A 191 -2.96 -25.55 26.33
N LEU A 192 -1.95 -26.04 27.07
CA LEU A 192 -0.61 -26.37 26.54
C LEU A 192 -0.66 -27.61 25.65
N ALA A 193 -1.44 -28.62 26.03
CA ALA A 193 -1.69 -29.82 25.21
C ALA A 193 -2.32 -29.45 23.85
N ARG A 194 -3.38 -28.64 23.87
CA ARG A 194 -4.05 -28.14 22.64
C ARG A 194 -3.15 -27.27 21.78
N ALA A 195 -2.23 -26.52 22.39
CA ALA A 195 -1.23 -25.75 21.65
C ALA A 195 -0.15 -26.64 21.02
N GLY A 196 0.00 -27.89 21.45
CA GLY A 196 0.96 -28.85 20.91
C GLY A 196 2.33 -28.82 21.57
N VAL A 197 2.46 -28.19 22.75
CA VAL A 197 3.70 -28.11 23.53
C VAL A 197 4.14 -29.51 23.99
N GLU A 198 3.20 -30.31 24.49
CA GLU A 198 3.49 -31.68 24.96
C GLU A 198 4.04 -32.58 23.85
N LYS A 199 3.50 -32.45 22.62
CA LYS A 199 3.99 -33.21 21.45
C LYS A 199 5.43 -32.85 21.09
N GLN A 200 5.81 -31.58 21.23
CA GLN A 200 7.18 -31.15 20.98
C GLN A 200 8.15 -31.60 22.09
N LEU A 201 7.73 -31.52 23.36
CA LEU A 201 8.49 -32.04 24.50
C LEU A 201 8.73 -33.55 24.37
N PHE A 202 7.71 -34.32 24.02
CA PHE A 202 7.81 -35.75 23.77
C PHE A 202 8.77 -36.08 22.63
N LYS A 203 8.67 -35.36 21.50
CA LYS A 203 9.58 -35.53 20.35
C LYS A 203 11.04 -35.26 20.71
N LEU A 204 11.29 -34.37 21.68
CA LEU A 204 12.63 -34.05 22.19
C LEU A 204 13.10 -35.00 23.31
N GLY A 205 12.28 -35.99 23.68
CA GLY A 205 12.65 -37.04 24.63
C GLY A 205 12.34 -36.73 26.08
N ALA A 206 11.42 -35.80 26.37
CA ALA A 206 10.94 -35.57 27.73
C ALA A 206 10.28 -36.84 28.28
N ARG A 207 10.56 -37.14 29.55
CA ARG A 207 9.94 -38.23 30.33
C ARG A 207 9.08 -37.65 31.43
N GLU A 208 8.14 -38.44 31.96
CA GLU A 208 7.39 -38.09 33.16
C GLU A 208 8.35 -37.65 34.28
N GLY A 209 8.09 -36.48 34.87
CA GLY A 209 8.95 -35.85 35.88
C GLY A 209 10.14 -35.05 35.31
N SER A 210 10.18 -34.78 34.00
CA SER A 210 11.21 -33.90 33.42
C SER A 210 10.93 -32.44 33.75
N GLU A 211 11.96 -31.69 34.12
CA GLU A 211 11.84 -30.27 34.43
C GLU A 211 11.59 -29.45 33.15
N VAL A 212 10.45 -28.75 33.10
CA VAL A 212 10.08 -27.84 32.01
C VAL A 212 10.04 -26.42 32.53
N ARG A 213 10.74 -25.53 31.82
CA ARG A 213 10.84 -24.10 32.10
C ARG A 213 10.08 -23.34 31.03
N ILE A 214 9.07 -22.57 31.40
CA ILE A 214 8.34 -21.73 30.46
C ILE A 214 8.71 -20.26 30.68
N GLY A 215 9.23 -19.62 29.64
CA GLY A 215 9.68 -18.23 29.65
C GLY A 215 11.20 -18.06 29.61
N SER A 216 11.65 -16.81 29.70
CA SER A 216 13.07 -16.45 29.68
C SER A 216 13.42 -15.52 30.85
N GLY A 217 14.60 -15.72 31.44
CA GLY A 217 15.09 -14.91 32.57
C GLY A 217 14.53 -15.31 33.94
N ASP A 218 14.46 -14.33 34.85
CA ASP A 218 14.08 -14.52 36.27
C ASP A 218 12.57 -14.77 36.47
N ASP A 219 11.75 -14.53 35.46
CA ASP A 219 10.29 -14.75 35.48
C ASP A 219 9.87 -16.11 34.91
N ALA A 220 10.84 -17.00 34.65
CA ALA A 220 10.56 -18.33 34.12
C ALA A 220 9.90 -19.21 35.19
N VAL A 221 8.73 -19.76 34.85
CA VAL A 221 8.05 -20.72 35.73
C VAL A 221 8.57 -22.12 35.42
N VAL A 222 9.02 -22.80 36.47
CA VAL A 222 9.58 -24.15 36.42
C VAL A 222 8.59 -25.12 37.04
N PHE A 223 8.30 -26.21 36.34
CA PHE A 223 7.48 -27.30 36.87
C PHE A 223 7.92 -28.65 36.33
N ASP A 224 7.55 -29.70 37.05
CA ASP A 224 7.77 -31.07 36.62
C ASP A 224 6.67 -31.47 35.64
N TRP A 225 7.07 -31.94 34.46
CA TRP A 225 6.12 -32.31 33.43
C TRP A 225 5.46 -33.65 33.73
N GLU A 226 4.13 -33.60 33.89
CA GLU A 226 3.26 -34.77 33.92
C GLU A 226 2.49 -34.85 32.60
N PRO A 227 2.64 -35.93 31.81
CA PRO A 227 1.93 -36.06 30.54
C PRO A 227 0.44 -36.23 30.79
N THR A 228 -0.40 -35.51 30.03
CA THR A 228 -1.85 -35.78 30.05
C THR A 228 -2.15 -37.15 29.42
N ILE A 229 -3.33 -37.73 29.68
CA ILE A 229 -3.70 -39.08 29.20
C ILE A 229 -3.51 -39.23 27.68
N GLU A 230 -3.69 -38.15 26.91
CA GLU A 230 -3.49 -38.14 25.45
C GLU A 230 -2.00 -38.26 25.06
N ALA A 231 -1.08 -37.64 25.81
CA ALA A 231 0.36 -37.81 25.66
C ALA A 231 0.87 -39.13 26.29
N GLY A 232 0.24 -39.61 27.36
CA GLY A 232 0.50 -40.91 27.99
C GLY A 232 0.20 -42.10 27.08
N ALA A 233 -0.82 -41.98 26.22
CA ALA A 233 -1.12 -42.98 25.19
C ALA A 233 -0.03 -43.02 24.09
N GLU A 234 0.60 -41.88 23.77
CA GLU A 234 1.77 -41.83 22.87
C GLU A 234 3.05 -42.37 23.55
N LEU A 235 3.22 -42.18 24.86
CA LEU A 235 4.30 -42.78 25.67
C LEU A 235 4.24 -44.32 25.72
N LEU A 236 3.04 -44.89 25.80
CA LEU A 236 2.81 -46.35 25.80
C LEU A 236 2.85 -46.97 24.40
N ALA A 237 2.71 -46.17 23.35
CA ALA A 237 2.83 -46.60 21.97
C ALA A 237 4.30 -46.58 21.53
N GLY A 238 5.06 -47.62 21.92
CA GLY A 238 6.33 -47.92 21.27
C GLY A 238 6.19 -48.07 19.74
N PRO A 239 7.29 -48.01 18.95
CA PRO A 239 7.23 -48.21 17.51
C PRO A 239 6.45 -49.50 17.23
N ARG A 240 5.43 -49.41 16.37
CA ARG A 240 4.53 -50.53 16.05
C ARG A 240 5.36 -51.81 15.81
N GLY A 241 5.33 -52.76 16.75
CA GLY A 241 5.94 -54.08 16.56
C GLY A 241 6.66 -54.72 17.76
N GLU A 242 7.01 -54.00 18.83
CA GLU A 242 7.62 -54.61 20.02
C GLU A 242 6.65 -54.59 21.22
N ASP A 243 5.94 -55.71 21.43
CA ASP A 243 5.25 -55.96 22.70
C ASP A 243 6.29 -56.42 23.73
N LEU A 244 6.48 -55.63 24.79
CA LEU A 244 7.39 -55.91 25.92
C LEU A 244 7.10 -57.25 26.63
N ARG A 245 5.96 -57.89 26.38
CA ARG A 245 5.60 -59.20 26.94
C ARG A 245 6.10 -60.38 26.13
N ILE A 246 6.67 -60.16 24.94
CA ILE A 246 7.12 -61.24 24.05
C ILE A 246 8.65 -61.26 24.03
N PRO A 247 9.33 -62.23 24.68
CA PRO A 247 10.77 -62.37 24.57
C PRO A 247 11.11 -62.91 23.19
N TRP A 248 11.74 -62.10 22.32
CA TRP A 248 12.21 -62.58 21.02
C TRP A 248 13.57 -63.27 21.17
N GLU A 249 13.60 -64.59 21.18
CA GLU A 249 14.83 -65.33 20.83
C GLU A 249 15.05 -65.22 19.32
N ARG A 250 16.11 -64.51 18.95
CA ARG A 250 16.61 -64.47 17.57
C ARG A 250 17.47 -65.70 17.33
N ASP A 251 16.94 -66.67 16.59
CA ASP A 251 17.78 -67.70 15.98
C ASP A 251 17.83 -67.55 14.46
N ARG A 252 19.01 -67.81 13.92
CA ARG A 252 19.45 -67.52 12.53
C ARG A 252 18.94 -68.51 11.51
#